data_AF-A0A3D5Q9X7-F1
#
_entry.id   AF-A0A3D5Q9X7-F1
#
_cell.length_a   1.000
_cell.length_b   1.000
_cell.length_c   1.000
_cell.angle_alpha   90.00
_cell.angle_beta   90.00
_cell.angle_gamma   90.00
#
_symmetry.space_group_name_H-M   'P 1'
#
loop_
_entity.id
_entity.type
_entity.pdbx_description
1 polymer ?
#
loop_
_entity_poly.entity_id
_entity_poly.type
_entity_poly.pdbx_seq_one_letter_code
_entity_poly.pdbx_strand_id
1 'polypeptide(L)'
;MNQYRSVFVSDIHLGTADCQAGYLLDFLNTVSCETLYLVGDVVDLIAMQRRVHLPASHQAVVHKLIELAAGPTRVIYIPGNHDEFMRRFCGQTIAGVHIRYKAVHTTADGRRFMVCHGDQFDQVVRCSPLMLLVGDRAHGFLLRVNRWFNAWRRMQGKPYWSLAAWVKSRIGKARTFIRRFELAALTAAERGHYDGFICGHIHSAGFLRSSEGLYCNDGDWVEHCTALVEQADGRLELLHWSENPIVLATEPDAPAPEVESGQRPVIDVLPAAFIEKVNRLVND
;
A
#
# COMPACT_ATOMS: atom_id res chain seq x y z
N MET A 1 11.02 -16.92 12.94
CA MET A 1 10.67 -15.52 12.65
C MET A 1 11.48 -15.10 11.45
N ASN A 2 10.84 -14.52 10.44
CA ASN A 2 11.54 -13.97 9.29
C ASN A 2 11.99 -12.55 9.64
N GLN A 3 13.26 -12.24 9.43
CA GLN A 3 13.85 -10.95 9.76
C GLN A 3 14.02 -10.11 8.50
N TYR A 4 13.41 -8.93 8.51
CA TYR A 4 13.51 -7.93 7.44
C TYR A 4 14.09 -6.65 8.01
N ARG A 5 14.72 -5.82 7.17
CA ARG A 5 15.16 -4.50 7.62
C ARG A 5 13.95 -3.57 7.76
N SER A 6 13.15 -3.50 6.70
CA SER A 6 11.94 -2.68 6.67
C SER A 6 10.76 -3.47 6.14
N VAL A 7 9.57 -3.16 6.65
CA VAL A 7 8.30 -3.73 6.18
C VAL A 7 7.34 -2.58 5.90
N PHE A 8 6.59 -2.68 4.81
CA PHE A 8 5.57 -1.73 4.40
C PHE A 8 4.24 -2.47 4.24
N VAL A 9 3.22 -1.96 4.90
CA VAL A 9 1.84 -2.43 4.79
C VAL A 9 0.90 -1.24 4.66
N SER A 10 -0.08 -1.33 3.78
CA SER A 10 -1.10 -0.32 3.54
C SER A 10 -2.48 -0.94 3.46
N ASP A 11 -3.51 -0.09 3.35
CA ASP A 11 -4.85 -0.49 2.92
C ASP A 11 -5.37 -1.68 3.73
N ILE A 12 -5.21 -1.56 5.06
CA ILE A 12 -5.63 -2.57 6.01
C ILE A 12 -7.15 -2.48 6.20
N HIS A 13 -7.69 -1.26 6.20
CA HIS A 13 -9.11 -0.96 6.39
C HIS A 13 -9.71 -1.61 7.64
N LEU A 14 -9.01 -1.51 8.79
CA LEU A 14 -9.57 -1.91 10.07
C LEU A 14 -10.90 -1.18 10.29
N GLY A 15 -11.98 -1.94 10.39
CA GLY A 15 -13.34 -1.43 10.56
C GLY A 15 -14.31 -1.92 9.48
N THR A 16 -13.77 -2.46 8.40
CA THR A 16 -14.55 -3.07 7.32
C THR A 16 -14.71 -4.57 7.51
N ALA A 17 -15.73 -5.16 6.90
CA ALA A 17 -15.94 -6.61 6.95
C ALA A 17 -15.01 -7.41 6.01
N ASP A 18 -14.27 -6.71 5.14
CA ASP A 18 -13.45 -7.30 4.10
C ASP A 18 -11.96 -7.31 4.47
N CYS A 19 -11.58 -6.60 5.54
CA CYS A 19 -10.25 -6.66 6.16
C CYS A 19 -9.88 -8.10 6.54
N GLN A 20 -8.73 -8.54 6.06
CA GLN A 20 -8.14 -9.85 6.35
C GLN A 20 -7.28 -9.81 7.62
N ALA A 21 -7.85 -9.27 8.71
CA ALA A 21 -7.15 -9.03 9.98
C ALA A 21 -6.47 -10.28 10.57
N GLY A 22 -7.01 -11.47 10.31
CA GLY A 22 -6.42 -12.73 10.76
C GLY A 22 -5.05 -13.00 10.13
N TYR A 23 -4.94 -12.89 8.80
CA TYR A 23 -3.66 -13.06 8.12
C TYR A 23 -2.68 -11.93 8.45
N LEU A 24 -3.16 -10.69 8.60
CA LEU A 24 -2.30 -9.58 9.02
C LEU A 24 -1.73 -9.78 10.42
N LEU A 25 -2.56 -10.22 11.37
CA LEU A 25 -2.10 -10.50 12.73
C LEU A 25 -1.06 -11.63 12.73
N ASP A 26 -1.30 -12.69 11.97
CA ASP A 26 -0.36 -13.80 11.82
C ASP A 26 0.99 -13.33 11.22
N PHE A 27 0.95 -12.51 10.18
CA PHE A 27 2.12 -11.87 9.59
C PHE A 27 2.90 -11.05 10.63
N LEU A 28 2.24 -10.11 11.31
CA LEU A 28 2.86 -9.23 12.31
C LEU A 28 3.42 -10.00 13.53
N ASN A 29 2.93 -11.21 13.81
CA ASN A 29 3.47 -12.08 14.85
C ASN A 29 4.67 -12.91 14.37
N THR A 30 4.78 -13.16 13.06
CA THR A 30 5.78 -14.06 12.48
C THR A 30 7.02 -13.32 11.97
N VAL A 31 6.87 -12.06 11.58
CA VAL A 31 7.96 -11.22 11.06
C VAL A 31 8.50 -10.27 12.12
N SER A 32 9.80 -9.96 12.03
CA SER A 32 10.46 -8.92 12.80
C SER A 32 11.14 -7.94 11.85
N CYS A 33 11.09 -6.65 12.17
CA CYS A 33 11.78 -5.63 11.38
C CYS A 33 12.30 -4.46 12.22
N GLU A 34 13.28 -3.75 11.68
CA GLU A 34 13.79 -2.52 12.29
C GLU A 34 12.77 -1.38 12.13
N THR A 35 12.18 -1.25 10.94
CA THR A 35 11.15 -0.23 10.66
C THR A 35 9.91 -0.84 10.02
N LEU A 36 8.75 -0.58 10.62
CA LEU A 36 7.43 -0.89 10.07
C LEU A 36 6.77 0.41 9.59
N TYR A 37 6.51 0.51 8.29
CA TYR A 37 5.74 1.58 7.68
C TYR A 37 4.28 1.14 7.50
N LEU A 38 3.37 1.92 8.05
CA LEU A 38 1.93 1.83 7.80
C LEU A 38 1.57 2.89 6.75
N VAL A 39 1.46 2.51 5.48
CA VAL A 39 1.41 3.41 4.31
C VAL A 39 -0.03 3.76 3.92
N GLY A 40 -0.81 4.15 4.93
CA GLY A 40 -2.16 4.69 4.79
C GLY A 40 -3.27 3.65 4.80
N ASP A 41 -4.48 4.16 5.02
CA ASP A 41 -5.72 3.39 5.12
C ASP A 41 -5.63 2.21 6.11
N VAL A 42 -5.00 2.47 7.27
CA VAL A 42 -4.86 1.50 8.36
C VAL A 42 -6.22 1.26 9.01
N VAL A 43 -6.95 2.35 9.26
CA VAL A 43 -8.28 2.34 9.87
C VAL A 43 -9.28 2.98 8.92
N ASP A 44 -10.41 2.33 8.68
CA ASP A 44 -11.45 2.89 7.83
C ASP A 44 -12.42 3.75 8.63
N LEU A 45 -12.02 4.99 8.92
CA LEU A 45 -12.85 5.91 9.70
C LEU A 45 -14.11 6.32 8.92
N ILE A 46 -14.04 6.37 7.59
CA ILE A 46 -15.20 6.64 6.72
C ILE A 46 -16.27 5.57 6.90
N ALA A 47 -15.90 4.29 6.87
CA ALA A 47 -16.84 3.19 7.11
C ALA A 47 -17.44 3.26 8.53
N MET A 48 -16.62 3.59 9.53
CA MET A 48 -17.05 3.68 10.93
C MET A 48 -17.99 4.86 11.24
N GLN A 49 -18.04 5.91 10.40
CA GLN A 49 -18.98 7.03 10.59
C GLN A 49 -20.45 6.56 10.60
N ARG A 50 -20.78 5.50 9.85
CA ARG A 50 -22.15 4.96 9.80
C ARG A 50 -22.45 4.03 10.98
N ARG A 51 -21.47 3.22 11.38
CA ARG A 51 -21.55 2.31 12.52
C ARG A 51 -20.15 1.96 12.97
N VAL A 52 -19.81 2.30 14.21
CA VAL A 52 -18.56 1.85 14.82
C VAL A 52 -18.56 0.33 14.87
N HIS A 53 -17.59 -0.28 14.19
CA HIS A 53 -17.44 -1.72 14.13
C HIS A 53 -15.96 -2.06 14.18
N LEU A 54 -15.48 -2.53 15.32
CA LEU A 54 -14.10 -2.97 15.50
C LEU A 54 -14.12 -4.33 16.19
N PRO A 55 -14.25 -5.44 15.44
CA PRO A 55 -14.32 -6.78 16.01
C PRO A 55 -13.01 -7.16 16.70
N ALA A 56 -13.05 -8.21 17.54
CA ALA A 56 -11.89 -8.64 18.32
C ALA A 56 -10.63 -8.92 17.48
N SER A 57 -10.79 -9.45 16.26
CA SER A 57 -9.69 -9.66 15.32
C SER A 57 -8.98 -8.36 14.93
N HIS A 58 -9.72 -7.26 14.78
CA HIS A 58 -9.16 -5.96 14.43
C HIS A 58 -8.50 -5.31 15.64
N GLN A 59 -9.11 -5.44 16.83
CA GLN A 59 -8.51 -4.98 18.08
C GLN A 59 -7.17 -5.66 18.33
N ALA A 60 -7.06 -6.96 18.04
CA ALA A 60 -5.81 -7.70 18.14
C ALA A 60 -4.71 -7.15 17.23
N VAL A 61 -5.04 -6.74 15.99
CA VAL A 61 -4.08 -6.04 15.10
C VAL A 61 -3.63 -4.71 15.71
N VAL A 62 -4.57 -3.89 16.21
CA VAL A 62 -4.21 -2.61 16.86
C VAL A 62 -3.29 -2.84 18.06
N HIS A 63 -3.61 -3.81 18.91
CA HIS A 63 -2.77 -4.16 20.06
C HIS A 63 -1.39 -4.61 19.62
N LYS A 64 -1.30 -5.44 18.57
CA LYS A 64 -0.01 -5.90 18.05
C LYS A 64 0.83 -4.75 17.51
N LEU A 65 0.23 -3.78 16.81
CA LEU A 65 0.94 -2.60 16.31
C LEU A 65 1.50 -1.74 17.46
N ILE A 66 0.73 -1.56 18.53
CA ILE A 66 1.17 -0.83 19.73
C ILE A 66 2.29 -1.60 20.44
N GLU A 67 2.18 -2.93 20.55
CA GLU A 67 3.23 -3.80 21.11
C GLU A 67 4.53 -3.67 20.33
N LEU A 68 4.47 -3.71 18.99
CA LEU A 68 5.63 -3.52 18.12
C LEU A 68 6.26 -2.13 18.33
N ALA A 69 5.44 -1.09 18.41
CA ALA A 69 5.89 0.29 18.63
C ALA A 69 6.46 0.55 20.04
N ALA A 70 6.10 -0.26 21.03
CA ALA A 70 6.68 -0.24 22.36
C ALA A 70 8.01 -1.02 22.46
N GLY A 71 8.29 -1.86 21.46
CA GLY A 71 9.52 -2.64 21.34
C GLY A 71 10.63 -1.92 20.56
N PRO A 72 11.59 -2.67 19.99
CA PRO A 72 12.69 -2.09 19.22
C PRO A 72 12.28 -1.69 17.79
N THR A 73 11.10 -2.09 17.31
CA THR A 73 10.63 -1.76 15.97
C THR A 73 10.14 -0.32 15.91
N ARG A 74 10.74 0.46 15.01
CA ARG A 74 10.28 1.81 14.71
C ARG A 74 9.01 1.74 13.85
N VAL A 75 7.87 2.18 14.39
CA VAL A 75 6.61 2.20 13.64
C VAL A 75 6.32 3.59 13.12
N ILE A 76 6.19 3.75 11.80
CA ILE A 76 5.87 5.00 11.13
C ILE A 76 4.52 4.87 10.47
N TYR A 77 3.56 5.71 10.86
CA TYR A 77 2.23 5.74 10.27
C TYR A 77 2.06 6.94 9.36
N ILE A 78 1.79 6.68 8.09
CA ILE A 78 1.47 7.67 7.08
C ILE A 78 -0.02 7.59 6.77
N PRO A 79 -0.86 8.55 7.21
CA PRO A 79 -2.30 8.48 6.94
C PRO A 79 -2.63 8.58 5.45
N GLY A 80 -3.65 7.84 5.04
CA GLY A 80 -4.28 7.84 3.73
C GLY A 80 -5.56 8.69 3.68
N ASN A 81 -6.49 8.32 2.80
CA ASN A 81 -7.75 9.05 2.61
C ASN A 81 -8.88 8.50 3.48
N HIS A 82 -8.87 7.22 3.86
CA HIS A 82 -9.88 6.65 4.76
C HIS A 82 -9.67 7.00 6.23
N ASP A 83 -8.43 7.32 6.61
CA ASP A 83 -8.03 7.79 7.93
C ASP A 83 -7.52 9.24 7.90
N GLU A 84 -8.03 10.08 6.98
CA GLU A 84 -7.61 11.48 6.79
C GLU A 84 -7.56 12.29 8.09
N PHE A 85 -8.46 12.02 9.04
CA PHE A 85 -8.46 12.63 10.37
C PHE A 85 -7.10 12.51 11.09
N MET A 86 -6.40 11.40 10.89
CA MET A 86 -5.08 11.14 11.47
C MET A 86 -4.00 12.10 10.96
N ARG A 87 -4.19 12.74 9.79
CA ARG A 87 -3.27 13.77 9.27
C ARG A 87 -3.13 14.96 10.21
N ARG A 88 -4.12 15.22 11.08
CA ARG A 88 -4.05 16.28 12.12
C ARG A 88 -2.99 16.01 13.19
N PHE A 89 -2.54 14.76 13.31
CA PHE A 89 -1.52 14.34 14.26
C PHE A 89 -0.14 14.16 13.62
N CYS A 90 0.02 14.46 12.32
CA CYS A 90 1.33 14.43 11.68
C CYS A 90 2.35 15.30 12.42
N GLY A 91 3.56 14.77 12.60
CA GLY A 91 4.63 15.36 13.43
C GLY A 91 4.65 14.80 14.86
N GLN A 92 3.53 14.25 15.35
CA GLN A 92 3.44 13.70 16.69
C GLN A 92 3.90 12.24 16.75
N THR A 93 4.13 11.75 17.97
CA THR A 93 4.32 10.33 18.28
C THR A 93 3.25 9.92 19.29
N ILE A 94 2.44 8.92 18.96
CA ILE A 94 1.34 8.43 19.81
C ILE A 94 1.58 6.96 20.10
N ALA A 95 1.69 6.59 21.38
CA ALA A 95 1.94 5.21 21.80
C ALA A 95 3.14 4.54 21.08
N GLY A 96 4.23 5.30 20.87
CA GLY A 96 5.42 4.84 20.14
C GLY A 96 5.30 4.90 18.60
N VAL A 97 4.11 5.15 18.06
CA VAL A 97 3.89 5.27 16.61
C VAL A 97 4.16 6.69 16.14
N HIS A 98 5.10 6.85 15.22
CA HIS A 98 5.43 8.14 14.62
C HIS A 98 4.46 8.46 13.49
N ILE A 99 3.61 9.47 13.67
CA ILE A 99 2.64 9.85 12.63
C ILE A 99 3.30 10.89 11.73
N ARG A 100 3.37 10.60 10.43
CA ARG A 100 4.05 11.44 9.43
C ARG A 100 3.17 11.62 8.22
N TYR A 101 3.24 12.79 7.59
CA TYR A 101 2.48 13.02 6.35
C TYR A 101 3.03 12.21 5.17
N LYS A 102 4.34 11.95 5.20
CA LYS A 102 5.13 11.12 4.28
C LYS A 102 6.49 10.86 4.92
N ALA A 103 7.26 9.93 4.37
CA ALA A 103 8.61 9.62 4.85
C ALA A 103 9.59 9.47 3.68
N VAL A 104 10.87 9.63 3.97
CA VAL A 104 11.94 9.14 3.09
C VAL A 104 12.50 7.89 3.71
N HIS A 105 12.46 6.79 2.97
CA HIS A 105 13.11 5.55 3.35
C HIS A 105 14.45 5.45 2.62
N THR A 106 15.52 5.12 3.34
CA THR A 106 16.82 4.81 2.74
C THR A 106 17.09 3.34 2.93
N THR A 107 17.20 2.61 1.83
CA THR A 107 17.50 1.17 1.82
C THR A 107 18.92 0.90 2.30
N ALA A 108 19.24 -0.36 2.60
CA ALA A 108 20.58 -0.75 3.03
C ALA A 108 21.66 -0.48 1.95
N ASP A 109 21.28 -0.54 0.67
CA ASP A 109 22.16 -0.21 -0.46
C ASP A 109 22.22 1.29 -0.79
N GLY A 110 21.56 2.14 0.01
CA GLY A 110 21.67 3.60 -0.07
C GLY A 110 20.65 4.28 -0.97
N ARG A 111 19.79 3.54 -1.69
CA ARG A 111 18.71 4.12 -2.48
C ARG A 111 17.69 4.82 -1.58
N ARG A 112 17.16 5.95 -2.04
CA ARG A 112 16.20 6.79 -1.32
C ARG A 112 14.83 6.70 -1.97
N PHE A 113 13.85 6.23 -1.21
CA PHE A 113 12.47 6.11 -1.64
C PHE A 113 11.58 7.13 -0.94
N MET A 114 10.75 7.83 -1.71
CA MET A 114 9.62 8.57 -1.16
C MET A 114 8.53 7.59 -0.76
N VAL A 115 8.08 7.65 0.50
CA VAL A 115 7.00 6.81 1.03
C VAL A 115 5.79 7.68 1.33
N CYS A 116 4.67 7.42 0.65
CA CYS A 116 3.39 8.04 0.96
C CYS A 116 2.22 7.19 0.47
N HIS A 117 1.02 7.40 1.02
CA HIS A 117 -0.14 6.58 0.69
C HIS A 117 -0.49 6.56 -0.81
N GLY A 118 -0.56 7.73 -1.46
CA GLY A 118 -0.77 7.83 -2.92
C GLY A 118 -2.10 8.47 -3.34
N ASP A 119 -3.02 8.71 -2.41
CA ASP A 119 -4.28 9.43 -2.63
C ASP A 119 -4.10 10.83 -3.24
N GLN A 120 -2.91 11.42 -3.09
CA GLN A 120 -2.58 12.71 -3.69
C GLN A 120 -2.65 12.66 -5.22
N PHE A 121 -2.44 11.50 -5.86
CA PHE A 121 -2.45 11.37 -7.32
C PHE A 121 -3.85 11.27 -7.93
N ASP A 122 -4.91 11.05 -7.15
CA ASP A 122 -6.29 10.89 -7.66
C ASP A 122 -6.77 12.05 -8.53
N GLN A 123 -6.41 13.28 -8.15
CA GLN A 123 -6.79 14.49 -8.89
C GLN A 123 -6.10 14.57 -10.26
N VAL A 124 -4.93 13.95 -10.39
CA VAL A 124 -4.15 13.91 -11.62
C VAL A 124 -4.59 12.74 -12.50
N VAL A 125 -4.83 11.57 -11.90
CA VAL A 125 -5.28 10.38 -12.59
C VAL A 125 -6.79 10.47 -12.81
N ARG A 126 -7.21 11.46 -13.61
CA ARG A 126 -8.63 11.80 -13.87
C ARG A 126 -9.45 10.56 -14.24
N CYS A 127 -10.31 10.14 -13.33
CA CYS A 127 -11.41 9.21 -13.57
C CYS A 127 -12.73 9.99 -13.60
N SER A 128 -13.65 9.60 -14.50
CA SER A 128 -14.99 10.23 -14.53
C SER A 128 -15.73 9.96 -13.22
N PRO A 129 -16.36 10.98 -12.58
CA PRO A 129 -17.12 10.79 -11.32
C PRO A 129 -18.19 9.70 -11.39
N LEU A 130 -18.82 9.51 -12.56
CA LEU A 130 -19.79 8.46 -12.77
C LEU A 130 -19.14 7.06 -12.78
N MET A 131 -17.93 6.95 -13.34
CA MET A 131 -17.19 5.69 -13.32
C MET A 131 -16.68 5.35 -11.92
N LEU A 132 -16.32 6.34 -11.11
CA LEU A 132 -15.98 6.14 -9.69
C LEU A 132 -17.18 5.56 -8.94
N LEU A 133 -18.35 6.19 -9.05
CA LEU A 133 -19.56 5.73 -8.35
C LEU A 133 -20.01 4.32 -8.76
N VAL A 134 -19.93 3.99 -10.05
CA VAL A 134 -20.27 2.64 -10.55
C VAL A 134 -19.18 1.63 -10.15
N GLY A 135 -17.92 2.05 -10.20
CA GLY A 135 -16.76 1.29 -9.76
C GLY A 135 -16.90 0.87 -8.30
N ASP A 136 -17.20 1.79 -7.39
CA ASP A 136 -17.33 1.52 -5.95
C ASP A 136 -18.44 0.51 -5.64
N ARG A 137 -19.60 0.63 -6.31
CA ARG A 137 -20.69 -0.34 -6.14
C ARG A 137 -20.32 -1.72 -6.67
N ALA A 138 -19.69 -1.78 -7.85
CA ALA A 138 -19.25 -3.03 -8.45
C ALA A 138 -18.15 -3.70 -7.63
N HIS A 139 -17.21 -2.91 -7.11
CA HIS A 139 -16.12 -3.34 -6.25
C HIS A 139 -16.65 -3.89 -4.92
N GLY A 140 -17.52 -3.17 -4.22
CA GLY A 140 -18.15 -3.67 -3.00
C GLY A 140 -18.97 -4.96 -3.22
N PHE A 141 -19.60 -5.10 -4.39
CA PHE A 141 -20.23 -6.38 -4.77
C PHE A 141 -19.21 -7.49 -5.00
N LEU A 142 -18.12 -7.22 -5.74
CA LEU A 142 -17.04 -8.17 -5.98
C LEU A 142 -16.39 -8.63 -4.67
N LEU A 143 -16.14 -7.73 -3.72
CA LEU A 143 -15.60 -8.07 -2.39
C LEU A 143 -16.54 -8.99 -1.62
N ARG A 144 -17.86 -8.71 -1.66
CA ARG A 144 -18.86 -9.60 -1.05
C ARG A 144 -18.81 -10.99 -1.66
N VAL A 145 -18.75 -11.09 -3.00
CA VAL A 145 -18.62 -12.38 -3.69
C VAL A 145 -17.29 -13.06 -3.32
N ASN A 146 -16.19 -12.30 -3.26
CA ASN A 146 -14.87 -12.80 -2.88
C ASN A 146 -14.89 -13.44 -1.49
N ARG A 147 -15.59 -12.84 -0.52
CA ARG A 147 -15.73 -13.38 0.83
C ARG A 147 -16.47 -14.72 0.85
N TRP A 148 -17.60 -14.83 0.14
CA TRP A 148 -18.33 -16.10 0.02
C TRP A 148 -17.51 -17.17 -0.70
N PHE A 149 -16.80 -16.78 -1.76
CA PHE A 149 -15.93 -17.68 -2.52
C PHE A 149 -14.77 -18.22 -1.67
N ASN A 150 -14.11 -17.37 -0.88
CA ASN A 150 -13.02 -17.79 0.01
C ASN A 150 -13.52 -18.58 1.23
N ALA A 151 -14.75 -18.34 1.71
CA ALA A 151 -15.37 -19.23 2.70
C ALA A 151 -15.54 -20.66 2.15
N TRP A 152 -16.05 -20.78 0.92
CA TRP A 152 -16.17 -22.08 0.25
C TRP A 152 -14.82 -22.74 -0.05
N ARG A 153 -13.81 -21.98 -0.49
CA ARG A 153 -12.45 -22.51 -0.71
C ARG A 153 -11.82 -23.06 0.57
N ARG A 154 -11.97 -22.35 1.69
CA ARG A 154 -11.48 -22.81 3.00
C ARG A 154 -12.13 -24.11 3.44
N MET A 155 -13.44 -24.27 3.20
CA MET A 155 -14.12 -25.55 3.45
C MET A 155 -13.57 -26.72 2.61
N GLN A 156 -12.93 -26.43 1.48
CA GLN A 156 -12.26 -27.44 0.63
C GLN A 156 -10.76 -27.59 0.90
N GLY A 157 -10.22 -26.94 1.94
CA GLY A 157 -8.79 -26.92 2.22
C GLY A 157 -7.95 -26.20 1.15
N LYS A 158 -8.57 -25.35 0.32
CA LYS A 158 -7.86 -24.56 -0.70
C LYS A 158 -7.35 -23.26 -0.09
N PRO A 159 -6.15 -22.78 -0.47
CA PRO A 159 -5.60 -21.53 0.04
C PRO A 159 -6.43 -20.33 -0.40
N TYR A 160 -6.24 -19.20 0.27
CA TYR A 160 -6.87 -17.93 -0.10
C TYR A 160 -6.58 -17.54 -1.57
N TRP A 161 -7.55 -16.90 -2.23
CA TRP A 161 -7.38 -16.33 -3.57
C TRP A 161 -8.40 -15.24 -3.85
N SER A 162 -7.93 -14.12 -4.41
CA SER A 162 -8.79 -12.97 -4.68
C SER A 162 -9.43 -13.03 -6.07
N LEU A 163 -10.74 -13.31 -6.10
CA LEU A 163 -11.55 -13.18 -7.30
C LEU A 163 -11.67 -11.72 -7.74
N ALA A 164 -11.78 -10.80 -6.79
CA ALA A 164 -11.90 -9.37 -7.06
C ALA A 164 -10.65 -8.84 -7.80
N ALA A 165 -9.46 -9.18 -7.30
CA ALA A 165 -8.19 -8.85 -7.94
C ALA A 165 -8.09 -9.45 -9.35
N TRP A 166 -8.49 -10.72 -9.51
CA TRP A 166 -8.48 -11.39 -10.80
C TRP A 166 -9.41 -10.72 -11.82
N VAL A 167 -10.63 -10.33 -11.41
CA VAL A 167 -11.56 -9.60 -12.29
C VAL A 167 -10.96 -8.24 -12.65
N LYS A 168 -10.44 -7.50 -11.67
CA LYS A 168 -9.82 -6.17 -11.84
C LYS A 168 -8.68 -6.22 -12.86
N SER A 169 -7.82 -7.24 -12.79
CA SER A 169 -6.70 -7.44 -13.74
C SER A 169 -7.15 -7.60 -15.20
N ARG A 170 -8.39 -8.00 -15.45
CA ARG A 170 -8.95 -8.23 -16.80
C ARG A 170 -9.72 -7.04 -17.34
N ILE A 171 -9.99 -6.02 -16.53
CA ILE A 171 -10.70 -4.82 -16.97
C ILE A 171 -9.69 -3.85 -17.57
N GLY A 172 -9.71 -3.67 -18.90
CA GLY A 172 -8.76 -2.79 -19.61
C GLY A 172 -8.71 -1.37 -19.04
N LYS A 173 -9.85 -0.79 -18.64
CA LYS A 173 -9.89 0.53 -18.00
C LYS A 173 -9.16 0.58 -16.65
N ALA A 174 -9.28 -0.48 -15.84
CA ALA A 174 -8.59 -0.57 -14.56
C ALA A 174 -7.07 -0.66 -14.76
N ARG A 175 -6.62 -1.45 -15.75
CA ARG A 175 -5.20 -1.50 -16.14
C ARG A 175 -4.67 -0.15 -16.60
N THR A 176 -5.42 0.58 -17.42
CA THR A 176 -5.03 1.93 -17.84
C THR A 176 -4.92 2.90 -16.65
N PHE A 177 -5.83 2.80 -15.69
CA PHE A 177 -5.78 3.60 -14.46
C PHE A 177 -4.54 3.28 -13.63
N ILE A 178 -4.31 1.99 -13.32
CA ILE A 178 -3.13 1.51 -12.59
C ILE A 178 -1.86 2.04 -13.26
N ARG A 179 -1.75 1.87 -14.59
CA ARG A 179 -0.57 2.33 -15.32
C ARG A 179 -0.34 3.84 -15.23
N ARG A 180 -1.40 4.65 -15.32
CA ARG A 180 -1.28 6.11 -15.18
C ARG A 180 -0.81 6.49 -13.77
N PHE A 181 -1.28 5.79 -12.75
CA PHE A 181 -0.85 6.00 -11.38
C PHE A 181 0.64 5.66 -11.19
N GLU A 182 1.07 4.47 -11.64
CA GLU A 182 2.47 4.04 -11.57
C GLU A 182 3.42 5.05 -12.21
N LEU A 183 3.08 5.53 -13.42
CA LEU A 183 3.88 6.54 -14.12
C LEU A 183 3.89 7.91 -13.42
N ALA A 184 2.77 8.30 -12.79
CA ALA A 184 2.71 9.54 -12.02
C ALA A 184 3.62 9.49 -10.78
N ALA A 185 3.58 8.37 -10.06
CA ALA A 185 4.40 8.14 -8.88
C ALA A 185 5.91 8.09 -9.21
N LEU A 186 6.28 7.38 -10.29
CA LEU A 186 7.67 7.39 -10.81
C LEU A 186 8.14 8.80 -11.14
N THR A 187 7.32 9.57 -11.87
CA THR A 187 7.67 10.94 -12.25
C THR A 187 7.83 11.84 -11.02
N ALA A 188 7.02 11.62 -9.97
CA ALA A 188 7.14 12.35 -8.72
C ALA A 188 8.45 12.03 -7.97
N ALA A 189 8.86 10.76 -7.93
CA ALA A 189 10.14 10.33 -7.36
C ALA A 189 11.33 10.97 -8.10
N GLU A 190 11.36 10.84 -9.43
CA GLU A 190 12.46 11.35 -10.26
C GLU A 190 12.63 12.87 -10.11
N ARG A 191 11.53 13.62 -10.19
CA ARG A 191 11.56 15.09 -9.97
C ARG A 191 11.84 15.48 -8.52
N GLY A 192 11.66 14.56 -7.58
CA GLY A 192 12.05 14.72 -6.19
C GLY A 192 13.49 14.33 -5.90
N HIS A 193 14.23 13.87 -6.92
CA HIS A 193 15.57 13.30 -6.79
C HIS A 193 15.62 12.10 -5.82
N TYR A 194 14.60 11.23 -5.91
CA TYR A 194 14.53 9.95 -5.23
C TYR A 194 14.75 8.81 -6.24
N ASP A 195 15.34 7.71 -5.76
CA ASP A 195 15.57 6.48 -6.54
C ASP A 195 14.28 5.67 -6.72
N GLY A 196 13.21 6.02 -5.99
CA GLY A 196 11.94 5.35 -6.14
C GLY A 196 10.80 5.90 -5.28
N PHE A 197 9.66 5.23 -5.40
CA PHE A 197 8.42 5.56 -4.73
C PHE A 197 7.80 4.30 -4.12
N ILE A 198 7.34 4.38 -2.87
CA ILE A 198 6.62 3.31 -2.17
C ILE A 198 5.25 3.85 -1.73
N CYS A 199 4.18 3.13 -2.07
CA CYS A 199 2.80 3.53 -1.78
C CYS A 199 1.83 2.35 -1.72
N GLY A 200 0.58 2.64 -1.37
CA GLY A 200 -0.55 1.70 -1.42
C GLY A 200 -1.67 2.24 -2.31
N HIS A 201 -2.84 2.46 -1.72
CA HIS A 201 -4.01 3.19 -2.22
C HIS A 201 -4.77 2.55 -3.39
N ILE A 202 -4.10 2.17 -4.47
CA ILE A 202 -4.77 1.63 -5.67
C ILE A 202 -5.10 0.13 -5.59
N HIS A 203 -4.74 -0.55 -4.49
CA HIS A 203 -4.96 -1.98 -4.23
C HIS A 203 -4.46 -2.82 -5.42
N SER A 204 -3.20 -2.60 -5.79
CA SER A 204 -2.55 -3.24 -6.93
C SER A 204 -1.06 -3.41 -6.62
N ALA A 205 -0.76 -4.46 -5.87
CA ALA A 205 0.59 -4.80 -5.45
C ALA A 205 1.49 -5.07 -6.66
N GLY A 206 2.71 -4.53 -6.66
CA GLY A 206 3.65 -4.78 -7.76
C GLY A 206 4.78 -3.76 -7.87
N PHE A 207 5.62 -3.99 -8.88
CA PHE A 207 6.75 -3.14 -9.21
C PHE A 207 6.62 -2.57 -10.62
N LEU A 208 7.10 -1.35 -10.82
CA LEU A 208 7.40 -0.82 -12.14
C LEU A 208 8.75 -0.12 -12.11
N ARG A 209 9.70 -0.60 -12.92
CA ARG A 209 11.03 0.01 -13.02
C ARG A 209 11.20 0.81 -14.29
N SER A 210 11.66 2.04 -14.13
CA SER A 210 12.16 2.88 -15.21
C SER A 210 13.69 2.85 -15.24
N SER A 211 14.29 3.57 -16.18
CA SER A 211 15.74 3.81 -16.21
C SER A 211 16.25 4.62 -15.01
N GLU A 212 15.39 5.43 -14.38
CA GLU A 212 15.77 6.40 -13.36
C GLU A 212 15.24 6.07 -11.97
N GLY A 213 14.25 5.19 -11.84
CA GLY A 213 13.71 4.85 -10.53
C GLY A 213 12.78 3.64 -10.51
N LEU A 214 12.38 3.28 -9.30
CA LEU A 214 11.55 2.12 -9.00
C LEU A 214 10.26 2.53 -8.27
N TYR A 215 9.12 2.17 -8.85
CA TYR A 215 7.83 2.23 -8.18
C TYR A 215 7.51 0.90 -7.52
N CYS A 216 7.05 0.97 -6.28
CA CYS A 216 6.65 -0.17 -5.47
C CYS A 216 5.26 0.09 -4.88
N ASN A 217 4.34 -0.84 -5.09
CA ASN A 217 3.06 -0.87 -4.37
C ASN A 217 3.02 -2.10 -3.46
N ASP A 218 2.79 -1.90 -2.16
CA ASP A 218 2.72 -2.96 -1.16
C ASP A 218 1.39 -3.72 -1.17
N GLY A 219 0.37 -3.17 -1.85
CA GLY A 219 -0.92 -3.80 -2.11
C GLY A 219 -1.96 -3.46 -1.06
N ASP A 220 -2.52 -4.49 -0.41
CA ASP A 220 -3.57 -4.31 0.59
C ASP A 220 -3.78 -5.58 1.44
N TRP A 221 -4.51 -5.42 2.55
CA TRP A 221 -4.97 -6.52 3.41
C TRP A 221 -6.49 -6.74 3.32
N VAL A 222 -7.05 -6.59 2.12
CA VAL A 222 -8.47 -6.78 1.82
C VAL A 222 -8.65 -7.84 0.73
N GLU A 223 -8.02 -7.61 -0.41
CA GLU A 223 -7.99 -8.46 -1.58
C GLU A 223 -6.71 -9.28 -1.64
N HIS A 224 -5.53 -8.68 -1.51
CA HIS A 224 -4.27 -9.35 -1.89
C HIS A 224 -3.54 -10.02 -0.72
N CYS A 225 -3.69 -9.50 0.51
CA CYS A 225 -2.91 -9.91 1.68
C CYS A 225 -1.42 -9.84 1.39
N THR A 226 -0.94 -8.66 1.00
CA THR A 226 0.45 -8.45 0.58
C THR A 226 1.17 -7.47 1.49
N ALA A 227 2.50 -7.59 1.51
CA ALA A 227 3.39 -6.65 2.16
C ALA A 227 4.64 -6.49 1.31
N LEU A 228 5.16 -5.26 1.22
CA LEU A 228 6.49 -5.02 0.67
C LEU A 228 7.51 -5.15 1.81
N VAL A 229 8.60 -5.85 1.56
CA VAL A 229 9.67 -6.05 2.54
C VAL A 229 11.01 -5.69 1.93
N GLU A 230 11.89 -5.15 2.77
CA GLU A 230 13.28 -4.87 2.45
C GLU A 230 14.18 -5.88 3.15
N GLN A 231 14.99 -6.57 2.36
CA GLN A 231 16.02 -7.49 2.83
C GLN A 231 17.22 -6.73 3.43
N ALA A 232 18.09 -7.45 4.15
CA ALA A 232 19.26 -6.85 4.78
C ALA A 232 20.28 -6.28 3.76
N ASP A 233 20.26 -6.74 2.51
CA ASP A 233 21.07 -6.21 1.40
C ASP A 233 20.44 -5.00 0.70
N GLY A 234 19.23 -4.59 1.12
CA GLY A 234 18.49 -3.47 0.55
C GLY A 234 17.52 -3.87 -0.57
N ARG A 235 17.47 -5.15 -0.94
CA ARG A 235 16.57 -5.64 -1.98
C ARG A 235 15.12 -5.61 -1.54
N LEU A 236 14.25 -5.18 -2.43
CA LEU A 236 12.81 -5.13 -2.20
C LEU A 236 12.09 -6.38 -2.75
N GLU A 237 11.21 -6.95 -1.94
CA GLU A 237 10.40 -8.11 -2.28
C GLU A 237 8.93 -7.87 -1.89
N LEU A 238 8.02 -8.36 -2.72
CA LEU A 238 6.60 -8.36 -2.45
C LEU A 238 6.18 -9.74 -1.96
N LEU A 239 5.66 -9.80 -0.75
CA LEU A 239 5.15 -11.02 -0.14
C LEU A 239 3.64 -11.12 -0.33
N HIS A 240 3.14 -12.33 -0.54
CA HIS A 240 1.76 -12.70 -0.26
C HIS A 240 1.73 -13.50 1.04
N TRP A 241 0.86 -13.11 1.96
CA TRP A 241 0.71 -13.75 3.25
C TRP A 241 -0.72 -14.28 3.44
N SER A 242 -0.85 -15.60 3.38
CA SER A 242 -2.10 -16.33 3.67
C SER A 242 -1.73 -17.66 4.34
N GLU A 243 -2.47 -18.75 4.10
CA GLU A 243 -2.07 -20.07 4.60
C GLU A 243 -0.71 -20.52 4.07
N ASN A 244 -0.32 -20.07 2.87
CA ASN A 244 0.96 -20.38 2.26
C ASN A 244 1.70 -19.08 1.89
N PRO A 245 2.53 -18.55 2.80
CA PRO A 245 3.35 -17.39 2.51
C PRO A 245 4.30 -17.64 1.33
N ILE A 246 4.32 -16.74 0.36
CA ILE A 246 5.20 -16.80 -0.80
C ILE A 246 5.76 -15.42 -1.14
N VAL A 247 6.95 -15.39 -1.75
CA VAL A 247 7.44 -14.20 -2.46
C VAL A 247 6.71 -14.15 -3.81
N LEU A 248 5.86 -13.14 -4.00
CA LEU A 248 5.14 -12.91 -5.26
C LEU A 248 6.05 -12.34 -6.35
N ALA A 249 6.90 -11.40 -5.97
CA ALA A 249 7.80 -10.71 -6.87
C ALA A 249 9.01 -10.18 -6.11
N THR A 250 10.13 -10.15 -6.78
CA THR A 250 11.32 -9.38 -6.37
C THR A 250 11.39 -8.16 -7.27
N GLU A 251 11.94 -7.06 -6.76
CA GLU A 251 12.17 -5.87 -7.59
C GLU A 251 12.93 -6.25 -8.88
N PRO A 252 12.54 -5.71 -10.04
CA PRO A 252 13.16 -6.07 -11.30
C PRO A 252 14.55 -5.43 -11.45
N ASP A 253 15.49 -6.17 -12.02
CA ASP A 253 16.84 -5.67 -12.31
C ASP A 253 16.85 -4.68 -13.49
N ALA A 254 16.05 -4.96 -14.51
CA ALA A 254 15.99 -4.17 -15.74
C ALA A 254 14.73 -3.29 -15.79
N PRO A 255 14.78 -2.13 -16.48
CA PRO A 255 13.60 -1.34 -16.77
C PRO A 255 12.56 -2.15 -17.56
N ALA A 256 11.28 -1.84 -17.34
CA ALA A 256 10.23 -2.39 -18.19
C ALA A 256 10.38 -1.80 -19.62
N PRO A 257 10.33 -2.61 -20.70
CA PRO A 257 10.59 -2.14 -22.09
C PRO A 257 9.71 -0.96 -22.52
N GLU A 258 8.51 -0.94 -21.96
CA GLU A 258 7.43 0.01 -22.10
C GLU A 258 7.63 1.34 -21.35
N VAL A 259 8.61 1.44 -20.45
CA VAL A 259 9.03 2.68 -19.77
C VAL A 259 10.45 3.10 -20.18
N GLU A 260 11.20 2.20 -20.81
CA GLU A 260 12.59 2.38 -21.24
C GLU A 260 12.75 3.38 -22.40
N SER A 261 11.78 3.50 -23.30
CA SER A 261 11.93 4.20 -24.58
C SER A 261 11.68 5.72 -24.57
N GLY A 262 11.61 6.37 -23.40
CA GLY A 262 11.29 7.80 -23.31
C GLY A 262 9.87 8.17 -23.74
N GLN A 263 9.09 7.23 -24.28
CA GLN A 263 7.66 7.35 -24.53
C GLN A 263 6.87 7.05 -23.25
N ARG A 264 7.14 7.79 -22.17
CA ARG A 264 6.11 7.87 -21.14
C ARG A 264 4.98 8.67 -21.78
N PRO A 265 3.76 8.13 -21.92
CA PRO A 265 2.63 8.96 -22.33
C PRO A 265 2.60 10.08 -21.31
N VAL A 266 2.99 11.27 -21.75
CA VAL A 266 3.11 12.46 -20.93
C VAL A 266 1.77 12.59 -20.24
N ILE A 267 1.73 12.25 -18.95
CA ILE A 267 0.65 12.73 -18.11
C ILE A 267 0.89 14.23 -18.19
N ASP A 268 0.01 14.92 -18.93
CA ASP A 268 0.00 16.37 -19.12
C ASP A 268 0.61 17.02 -17.88
N VAL A 269 1.86 17.47 -18.08
CA VAL A 269 2.88 17.83 -17.09
C VAL A 269 2.32 17.88 -15.67
N LEU A 270 2.56 16.85 -14.84
CA LEU A 270 2.35 16.94 -13.39
C LEU A 270 2.78 18.34 -12.95
N PRO A 271 1.85 19.21 -12.50
CA PRO A 271 2.18 20.61 -12.31
C PRO A 271 3.37 20.74 -11.36
N ALA A 272 4.29 21.67 -11.61
CA ALA A 272 5.44 21.85 -10.72
C ALA A 272 5.01 22.01 -9.25
N ALA A 273 3.92 22.75 -9.02
CA ALA A 273 3.29 22.90 -7.70
C ALA A 273 2.78 21.58 -7.11
N PHE A 274 2.28 20.65 -7.93
CA PHE A 274 1.87 19.32 -7.48
C PHE A 274 3.08 18.50 -7.04
N ILE A 275 4.12 18.46 -7.88
CA ILE A 275 5.38 17.76 -7.56
C ILE A 275 5.98 18.32 -6.28
N GLU A 276 6.03 19.65 -6.15
CA GLU A 276 6.52 20.31 -4.96
C GLU A 276 5.69 19.92 -3.73
N LYS A 277 4.36 19.87 -3.84
CA LYS A 277 3.49 19.40 -2.74
C LYS A 277 3.79 17.94 -2.35
N VAL A 278 3.95 17.05 -3.33
CA VAL A 278 4.28 15.62 -3.10
C VAL A 278 5.67 15.46 -2.50
N ASN A 279 6.66 16.28 -2.87
CA ASN A 279 8.05 16.14 -2.44
C ASN A 279 8.45 17.00 -1.22
N ARG A 280 7.72 18.07 -0.91
CA ARG A 280 8.01 18.97 0.23
C ARG A 280 7.79 18.28 1.57
N LEU A 281 8.83 17.76 2.20
CA LEU A 281 8.71 17.28 3.58
C LEU A 281 8.18 18.42 4.45
N VAL A 282 7.13 18.15 5.22
CA VAL A 282 6.72 19.09 6.27
C VAL A 282 7.82 18.97 7.31
N ASN A 283 8.65 20.02 7.45
CA ASN A 283 9.75 20.05 8.40
C ASN A 283 9.26 19.57 9.77
N ASP A 284 10.04 18.68 10.40
CA ASP A 284 9.77 18.00 11.67
C ASP A 284 9.32 18.93 12.80
#